data_AF-A0A9P9ZEA4-F1
#
_entry.id   AF-A0A9P9ZEA4-F1
#
_cell.length_a   1.000
_cell.length_b   1.000
_cell.length_c   1.000
_cell.angle_alpha   90.00
_cell.angle_beta   90.00
_cell.angle_gamma   90.00
#
_symmetry.space_group_name_H-M   'P 1'
#
loop_
_entity.id
_entity.type
_entity.pdbx_description
1 polymer ?
#
loop_
_entity_poly.entity_id
_entity_poly.type
_entity_poly.pdbx_seq_one_letter_code
_entity_poly.pdbx_strand_id
1 'polypeptide(L)'
;MQRAAVASAVGARLLSEIEEGSLEELLATLRTNFTTLANADFNDATIHNYDTTDHDHDHDVTTTTSSQTQKPVIAPMKTTTTTKTSIKPEPRHFPIPFLNELVQRHFRATGSATLSITGRYHELVYLLVATLIAPPNYKTVAIMDFEGRFDVLRLLVTRLFCSSTSESTDVRPLEPSDLDHVHILRPPRRSNTPGALNTYLSVLEEYMLYAPHKSRKREWWGTIVIGSNTTTSSSSTSTTAGNNPAGPTHAQAQVAVMAGWQGWLRVDRAEVSTVTGAGAWTFWNKSAEEARSERHERQVAVEEGGWVASSAWGTFVFGSGAGSGRA
;
A
#
# COMPACT_ATOMS: atom_id res chain seq x y z
N MET A 1 -31.36 16.14 11.66
CA MET A 1 -30.66 17.45 11.80
C MET A 1 -30.47 17.89 13.26
N GLN A 2 -31.32 17.49 14.21
CA GLN A 2 -31.22 17.86 15.63
C GLN A 2 -29.91 17.44 16.33
N ARG A 3 -29.35 16.26 16.02
CA ARG A 3 -28.11 15.76 16.64
C ARG A 3 -26.85 16.60 16.35
N ALA A 4 -26.76 17.17 15.16
CA ALA A 4 -25.61 18.02 14.79
C ALA A 4 -25.69 19.40 15.45
N ALA A 5 -26.90 19.94 15.65
CA ALA A 5 -27.12 21.23 16.27
C ALA A 5 -26.77 21.22 17.78
N VAL A 6 -27.11 20.13 18.49
CA VAL A 6 -26.80 19.99 19.92
C VAL A 6 -25.29 19.85 20.15
N ALA A 7 -24.60 19.04 19.33
CA ALA A 7 -23.14 18.91 19.40
C ALA A 7 -22.41 20.23 19.10
N SER A 8 -22.92 21.01 18.13
CA SER A 8 -22.37 22.32 17.78
C SER A 8 -22.57 23.36 18.89
N ALA A 9 -23.70 23.34 19.59
CA ALA A 9 -23.98 24.26 20.69
C ALA A 9 -23.11 23.99 21.93
N VAL A 10 -22.82 22.71 22.21
CA VAL A 10 -21.90 22.30 23.29
C VAL A 10 -20.46 22.68 22.95
N GLY A 11 -20.03 22.49 21.70
CA GLY A 11 -18.70 22.89 21.23
C GLY A 11 -18.48 24.41 21.30
N ALA A 12 -19.50 25.21 21.01
CA ALA A 12 -19.41 26.67 21.09
C ALA A 12 -19.29 27.19 22.54
N ARG A 13 -19.97 26.56 23.51
CA ARG A 13 -19.80 26.90 24.94
C ARG A 13 -18.44 26.50 25.49
N LEU A 14 -17.91 25.35 25.08
CA LEU A 14 -16.57 24.86 25.48
C LEU A 14 -15.44 25.79 25.02
N LEU A 15 -15.62 26.48 23.89
CA LEU A 15 -14.62 27.41 23.37
C LEU A 15 -14.72 28.82 23.97
N SER A 16 -15.85 29.18 24.60
CA SER A 16 -16.03 30.49 25.24
C SER A 16 -15.57 30.54 26.70
N GLU A 17 -15.30 29.40 27.34
CA GLU A 17 -14.89 29.30 28.75
C GLU A 17 -13.37 29.09 28.95
N ILE A 18 -12.54 29.28 27.90
CA ILE A 18 -11.08 29.09 27.97
C ILE A 18 -10.37 30.36 28.46
N GLU A 19 -10.82 30.93 29.58
CA GLU A 19 -10.03 31.89 30.35
C GLU A 19 -9.86 31.35 31.78
N GLU A 20 -8.64 30.84 32.04
CA GLU A 20 -8.02 30.59 33.35
C GLU A 20 -8.44 29.36 34.20
N GLY A 21 -9.00 28.31 33.61
CA GLY A 21 -9.21 27.01 34.32
C GLY A 21 -7.98 26.08 34.28
N SER A 22 -7.69 25.36 35.39
CA SER A 22 -6.64 24.33 35.40
C SER A 22 -7.01 23.13 34.54
N LEU A 23 -6.00 22.43 33.98
CA LEU A 23 -6.18 21.32 33.05
C LEU A 23 -7.06 20.20 33.62
N GLU A 24 -7.03 20.01 34.93
CA GLU A 24 -7.79 19.01 35.67
C GLU A 24 -9.30 19.33 35.68
N GLU A 25 -9.66 20.61 35.75
CA GLU A 25 -11.05 21.09 35.72
C GLU A 25 -11.65 20.95 34.31
N LEU A 26 -10.83 21.22 33.28
CA LEU A 26 -11.19 20.95 31.88
C LEU A 26 -11.43 19.45 31.64
N LEU A 27 -10.57 18.58 32.17
CA LEU A 27 -10.73 17.12 32.04
C LEU A 27 -11.95 16.59 32.80
N ALA A 28 -12.26 17.15 33.97
CA ALA A 28 -13.45 16.79 34.74
C ALA A 28 -14.73 17.17 33.99
N THR A 29 -14.79 18.39 33.46
CA THR A 29 -15.92 18.92 32.69
C THR A 29 -16.16 18.14 31.40
N LEU A 30 -15.08 17.71 30.74
CA LEU A 30 -15.17 16.93 29.50
C LEU A 30 -15.71 15.52 29.78
N ARG A 31 -15.30 14.89 30.90
CA ARG A 31 -15.79 13.56 31.29
C ARG A 31 -17.26 13.58 31.74
N THR A 32 -17.68 14.58 32.49
CA THR A 32 -19.09 14.71 32.90
C THR A 32 -19.98 14.89 31.68
N ASN A 33 -19.62 15.76 30.73
CA ASN A 33 -20.40 15.99 29.51
C ASN A 33 -20.53 14.74 28.60
N PHE A 34 -19.47 13.94 28.46
CA PHE A 34 -19.56 12.67 27.72
C PHE A 34 -20.48 11.66 28.40
N THR A 35 -20.48 11.63 29.73
CA THR A 35 -21.34 10.72 30.51
C THR A 35 -22.81 11.13 30.40
N THR A 36 -23.10 12.43 30.42
CA THR A 36 -24.46 12.95 30.24
C THR A 36 -25.01 12.67 28.84
N LEU A 37 -24.17 12.79 27.80
CA LEU A 37 -24.55 12.43 26.42
C LEU A 37 -24.81 10.93 26.27
N ALA A 38 -23.98 10.08 26.87
CA ALA A 38 -24.17 8.63 26.84
C ALA A 38 -25.46 8.18 27.55
N ASN A 39 -25.86 8.90 28.61
CA ASN A 39 -27.09 8.59 29.35
C ASN A 39 -28.36 9.15 28.66
N ALA A 40 -28.23 10.18 27.83
CA ALA A 40 -29.35 10.73 27.05
C ALA A 40 -29.79 9.79 25.91
N ASP A 41 -28.87 9.01 25.35
CA ASP A 41 -29.16 8.04 24.27
C ASP A 41 -29.96 6.81 24.74
N PHE A 42 -30.09 6.58 26.04
CA PHE A 42 -30.79 5.41 26.58
C PHE A 42 -32.30 5.61 26.86
N ASN A 43 -32.79 6.85 26.87
CA ASN A 43 -34.19 7.16 27.22
C ASN A 43 -35.10 7.44 26.00
N ASP A 44 -34.59 7.40 24.77
CA ASP A 44 -35.34 7.72 23.54
C ASP A 44 -35.78 6.46 22.76
N ALA A 45 -36.30 5.47 23.49
CA ALA A 45 -36.95 4.29 22.91
C ALA A 45 -38.41 4.21 23.39
N THR A 46 -39.20 5.24 23.09
CA THR A 46 -40.65 5.25 23.35
C THR A 46 -41.42 5.53 22.05
N ILE A 47 -41.98 4.44 21.49
CA ILE A 47 -43.22 4.36 20.69
C ILE A 47 -43.21 4.98 19.27
N HIS A 48 -43.23 4.11 18.25
CA HIS A 48 -44.26 4.14 17.19
C HIS A 48 -44.22 2.87 16.31
N ASN A 49 -45.18 1.97 16.51
CA ASN A 49 -45.54 0.90 15.57
C ASN A 49 -46.64 1.40 14.62
N TYR A 50 -46.44 1.24 13.32
CA TYR A 50 -47.44 1.13 12.25
C TYR A 50 -46.90 -0.01 11.36
N ASP A 51 -47.47 -1.21 11.32
CA ASP A 51 -48.68 -1.66 10.61
C ASP A 51 -48.81 -1.11 9.20
N THR A 52 -48.62 -1.95 8.17
CA THR A 52 -49.54 -2.17 7.02
C THR A 52 -49.04 -3.35 6.15
N THR A 53 -50.03 -4.05 5.60
CA THR A 53 -50.17 -5.36 4.94
C THR A 53 -49.82 -5.48 3.44
N ASP A 54 -49.64 -6.73 3.02
CA ASP A 54 -50.06 -7.44 1.78
C ASP A 54 -49.69 -6.94 0.36
N HIS A 55 -49.11 -7.86 -0.46
CA HIS A 55 -49.79 -8.36 -1.67
C HIS A 55 -49.12 -9.61 -2.28
N ASP A 56 -49.95 -10.63 -2.50
CA ASP A 56 -49.71 -11.85 -3.28
C ASP A 56 -49.59 -11.59 -4.79
N HIS A 57 -48.85 -12.46 -5.51
CA HIS A 57 -49.23 -12.89 -6.87
C HIS A 57 -48.57 -14.22 -7.25
N ASP A 58 -49.43 -15.24 -7.40
CA ASP A 58 -49.22 -16.50 -8.11
C ASP A 58 -48.97 -16.27 -9.60
N HIS A 59 -48.19 -17.16 -10.24
CA HIS A 59 -48.51 -17.67 -11.57
C HIS A 59 -47.79 -19.00 -11.87
N ASP A 60 -48.48 -19.77 -12.70
CA ASP A 60 -48.55 -21.22 -12.80
C ASP A 60 -47.83 -21.78 -14.05
N VAL A 61 -47.52 -23.09 -13.99
CA VAL A 61 -47.50 -24.08 -15.08
C VAL A 61 -46.55 -23.94 -16.29
N THR A 62 -45.65 -24.92 -16.46
CA THR A 62 -45.76 -25.98 -17.51
C THR A 62 -44.63 -27.02 -17.41
N THR A 63 -45.01 -28.26 -17.16
CA THR A 63 -44.17 -29.47 -17.23
C THR A 63 -44.46 -30.15 -18.57
N THR A 64 -43.46 -30.35 -19.43
CA THR A 64 -43.59 -31.25 -20.59
C THR A 64 -42.36 -32.14 -20.73
N THR A 65 -42.64 -33.44 -20.66
CA THR A 65 -41.76 -34.59 -20.82
C THR A 65 -41.46 -34.84 -22.29
N SER A 66 -40.20 -35.11 -22.64
CA SER A 66 -39.86 -35.80 -23.90
C SER A 66 -38.59 -36.64 -23.76
N SER A 67 -38.78 -37.94 -23.89
CA SER A 67 -37.77 -38.99 -23.94
C SER A 67 -37.17 -39.07 -25.36
N GLN A 68 -35.84 -39.14 -25.50
CA GLN A 68 -35.24 -39.84 -26.63
C GLN A 68 -33.84 -40.35 -26.33
N THR A 69 -33.71 -41.65 -26.56
CA THR A 69 -32.58 -42.54 -26.36
C THR A 69 -31.45 -42.26 -27.36
N GLN A 70 -30.24 -41.94 -26.90
CA GLN A 70 -29.02 -42.14 -27.70
C GLN A 70 -27.84 -42.61 -26.83
N LYS A 71 -27.31 -43.77 -27.24
CA LYS A 71 -26.11 -44.44 -26.76
C LYS A 71 -24.88 -43.71 -27.33
N PRO A 72 -23.75 -43.61 -26.60
CA PRO A 72 -22.53 -44.02 -27.29
C PRO A 72 -21.57 -44.87 -26.47
N VAL A 73 -20.81 -45.60 -27.27
CA VAL A 73 -19.72 -46.53 -27.05
C VAL A 73 -18.58 -45.95 -26.21
N ILE A 74 -18.06 -46.81 -25.34
CA ILE A 74 -16.95 -46.61 -24.42
C ILE A 74 -15.62 -46.44 -25.19
N ALA A 75 -14.89 -45.37 -24.92
CA ALA A 75 -13.44 -45.28 -25.08
C ALA A 75 -12.84 -44.83 -23.73
N PRO A 76 -11.65 -45.34 -23.32
CA PRO A 76 -11.14 -45.13 -21.97
C PRO A 76 -10.60 -43.70 -21.82
N MET A 77 -11.37 -42.83 -21.14
CA MET A 77 -10.86 -41.56 -20.64
C MET A 77 -9.95 -41.83 -19.44
N LYS A 78 -8.67 -41.48 -19.56
CA LYS A 78 -7.76 -41.29 -18.43
C LYS A 78 -8.35 -40.21 -17.53
N THR A 79 -8.90 -40.62 -16.39
CA THR A 79 -9.20 -39.74 -15.25
C THR A 79 -7.89 -39.16 -14.74
N THR A 80 -7.57 -37.95 -15.18
CA THR A 80 -6.53 -37.15 -14.53
C THR A 80 -7.21 -36.39 -13.41
N THR A 81 -7.20 -36.97 -12.22
CA THR A 81 -7.63 -36.34 -10.98
C THR A 81 -6.80 -35.07 -10.79
N THR A 82 -7.35 -33.91 -11.12
CA THR A 82 -6.70 -32.61 -10.84
C THR A 82 -6.79 -32.37 -9.33
N THR A 83 -5.80 -32.88 -8.61
CA THR A 83 -5.45 -32.41 -7.28
C THR A 83 -5.24 -30.90 -7.36
N LYS A 84 -6.09 -30.12 -6.66
CA LYS A 84 -5.86 -28.68 -6.41
C LYS A 84 -4.58 -28.54 -5.59
N THR A 85 -3.43 -28.53 -6.25
CA THR A 85 -2.19 -28.05 -5.68
C THR A 85 -2.35 -26.56 -5.43
N SER A 86 -2.24 -26.15 -4.17
CA SER A 86 -2.12 -24.75 -3.78
C SER A 86 -0.83 -24.20 -4.42
N ILE A 87 -0.97 -23.57 -5.60
CA ILE A 87 0.14 -22.93 -6.30
C ILE A 87 0.52 -21.71 -5.46
N LYS A 88 1.70 -21.77 -4.82
CA LYS A 88 2.26 -20.59 -4.15
C LYS A 88 2.43 -19.49 -5.20
N PRO A 89 1.99 -18.25 -4.94
CA PRO A 89 2.17 -17.17 -5.89
C PRO A 89 3.67 -16.95 -6.13
N GLU A 90 4.07 -16.86 -7.39
CA GLU A 90 5.44 -16.54 -7.77
C GLU A 90 5.73 -15.05 -7.48
N PRO A 91 6.96 -14.69 -7.08
CA PRO A 91 7.34 -13.28 -6.93
C PRO A 91 7.16 -12.49 -8.23
N ARG A 92 6.77 -11.22 -8.09
CA ARG A 92 6.70 -10.30 -9.23
C ARG A 92 8.09 -10.05 -9.82
N HIS A 93 8.12 -9.85 -11.13
CA HIS A 93 9.31 -9.34 -11.81
C HIS A 93 9.37 -7.81 -11.68
N PHE A 94 10.51 -7.31 -11.23
CA PHE A 94 10.82 -5.90 -11.06
C PHE A 94 11.72 -5.40 -12.20
N PRO A 95 11.51 -4.17 -12.70
CA PRO A 95 12.38 -3.59 -13.73
C PRO A 95 13.77 -3.16 -13.20
N ILE A 96 14.06 -3.43 -11.92
CA ILE A 96 15.35 -3.21 -11.27
C ILE A 96 16.01 -4.59 -11.12
N PRO A 97 17.00 -4.97 -11.95
CA PRO A 97 17.52 -6.34 -12.00
C PRO A 97 18.02 -6.86 -10.64
N PHE A 98 18.76 -6.04 -9.89
CA PHE A 98 19.26 -6.39 -8.55
C PHE A 98 18.13 -6.74 -7.56
N LEU A 99 16.96 -6.12 -7.71
CA LEU A 99 15.81 -6.40 -6.86
C LEU A 99 15.24 -7.78 -7.13
N ASN A 100 15.24 -8.25 -8.38
CA ASN A 100 14.80 -9.60 -8.73
C ASN A 100 15.66 -10.67 -8.05
N GLU A 101 16.98 -10.49 -8.03
CA GLU A 101 17.87 -11.44 -7.37
C GLU A 101 17.59 -11.55 -5.86
N LEU A 102 17.45 -10.41 -5.17
CA LEU A 102 17.16 -10.37 -3.75
C LEU A 102 15.80 -11.00 -3.43
N VAL A 103 14.78 -10.64 -4.19
CA VAL A 103 13.42 -11.17 -4.03
C VAL A 103 13.39 -12.68 -4.28
N GLN A 104 14.11 -13.17 -5.29
CA GLN A 104 14.14 -14.60 -5.59
C GLN A 104 14.88 -15.38 -4.49
N ARG A 105 15.97 -14.84 -3.93
CA ARG A 105 16.66 -15.45 -2.78
C ARG A 105 15.78 -15.47 -1.53
N HIS A 106 15.07 -14.36 -1.24
CA HIS A 106 14.08 -14.31 -0.16
C HIS A 106 12.97 -15.35 -0.37
N PHE A 107 12.38 -15.42 -1.56
CA PHE A 107 11.31 -16.36 -1.87
C PHE A 107 11.75 -17.82 -1.73
N ARG A 108 12.97 -18.17 -2.16
CA ARG A 108 13.52 -19.52 -1.95
C ARG A 108 13.67 -19.85 -0.46
N ALA A 109 14.00 -18.87 0.38
CA ALA A 109 14.22 -19.07 1.80
C ALA A 109 12.91 -19.08 2.62
N THR A 110 11.93 -18.22 2.30
CA THR A 110 10.74 -17.98 3.12
C THR A 110 9.43 -18.43 2.47
N GLY A 111 9.42 -18.62 1.15
CA GLY A 111 8.22 -18.86 0.36
C GLY A 111 7.31 -17.63 0.21
N SER A 112 7.73 -16.45 0.67
CA SER A 112 6.95 -15.21 0.54
C SER A 112 7.36 -14.42 -0.71
N ALA A 113 6.35 -14.14 -1.55
CA ALA A 113 6.50 -13.51 -2.86
C ALA A 113 6.47 -11.98 -2.82
N THR A 114 5.99 -11.40 -1.72
CA THR A 114 5.83 -9.95 -1.56
C THR A 114 7.15 -9.31 -1.14
N LEU A 115 7.52 -8.23 -1.83
CA LEU A 115 8.65 -7.39 -1.42
C LEU A 115 8.22 -6.52 -0.24
N SER A 116 8.87 -6.69 0.92
CA SER A 116 8.57 -5.89 2.11
C SER A 116 9.75 -4.99 2.46
N ILE A 117 9.53 -3.67 2.39
CA ILE A 117 10.55 -2.62 2.47
C ILE A 117 10.38 -1.82 3.77
N THR A 118 11.49 -1.55 4.46
CA THR A 118 11.54 -0.74 5.67
C THR A 118 12.58 0.39 5.58
N GLY A 119 12.61 1.29 6.57
CA GLY A 119 13.50 2.45 6.61
C GLY A 119 13.02 3.62 5.76
N ARG A 120 13.91 4.24 4.99
CA ARG A 120 13.63 5.38 4.09
C ARG A 120 13.11 4.91 2.73
N TYR A 121 12.11 4.04 2.76
CA TYR A 121 11.63 3.28 1.60
C TYR A 121 11.05 4.14 0.45
N HIS A 122 10.64 5.38 0.72
CA HIS A 122 10.00 6.25 -0.29
C HIS A 122 10.87 6.41 -1.54
N GLU A 123 12.19 6.49 -1.38
CA GLU A 123 13.14 6.70 -2.49
C GLU A 123 13.16 5.51 -3.45
N LEU A 124 13.13 4.29 -2.90
CA LEU A 124 13.03 3.07 -3.69
C LEU A 124 11.65 2.93 -4.32
N VAL A 125 10.58 3.32 -3.61
CA VAL A 125 9.21 3.31 -4.15
C VAL A 125 9.09 4.28 -5.33
N TYR A 126 9.60 5.51 -5.21
CA TYR A 126 9.60 6.47 -6.33
C TYR A 126 10.40 5.95 -7.52
N LEU A 127 11.60 5.42 -7.28
CA LEU A 127 12.41 4.81 -8.34
C LEU A 127 11.67 3.67 -9.05
N LEU A 128 11.09 2.76 -8.28
CA LEU A 128 10.36 1.61 -8.80
C LEU A 128 9.14 2.05 -9.63
N VAL A 129 8.29 2.91 -9.07
CA VAL A 129 7.08 3.39 -9.75
C VAL A 129 7.45 4.14 -11.02
N ALA A 130 8.41 5.07 -10.96
CA ALA A 130 8.85 5.83 -12.12
C ALA A 130 9.38 4.91 -13.22
N THR A 131 10.17 3.88 -12.86
CA THR A 131 10.72 2.91 -13.82
C THR A 131 9.62 2.04 -14.44
N LEU A 132 8.62 1.63 -13.66
CA LEU A 132 7.49 0.82 -14.13
C LEU A 132 6.62 1.54 -15.17
N ILE A 133 6.33 2.83 -14.95
CA ILE A 133 5.44 3.60 -15.82
C ILE A 133 6.15 4.23 -17.02
N ALA A 134 7.46 4.46 -16.93
CA ALA A 134 8.26 4.98 -18.03
C ALA A 134 8.50 3.92 -19.12
N PRO A 135 8.89 4.34 -20.35
CA PRO A 135 9.43 3.42 -21.34
C PRO A 135 10.68 2.69 -20.81
N PRO A 136 10.90 1.43 -21.19
CA PRO A 136 10.07 0.60 -22.10
C PRO A 136 8.95 -0.18 -21.38
N ASN A 137 8.76 0.01 -20.07
CA ASN A 137 7.91 -0.87 -19.26
C ASN A 137 6.41 -0.63 -19.47
N TYR A 138 6.00 0.64 -19.63
CA TYR A 138 4.62 1.06 -19.89
C TYR A 138 3.59 0.33 -19.01
N LYS A 139 3.88 0.17 -17.72
CA LYS A 139 2.97 -0.46 -16.77
C LYS A 139 2.03 0.55 -16.14
N THR A 140 1.00 0.02 -15.50
CA THR A 140 0.11 0.74 -14.58
C THR A 140 0.36 0.25 -13.17
N VAL A 141 0.41 1.16 -12.21
CA VAL A 141 0.64 0.85 -10.79
C VAL A 141 -0.47 1.45 -9.94
N ALA A 142 -0.97 0.65 -9.00
CA ALA A 142 -1.88 1.12 -7.98
C ALA A 142 -1.13 1.31 -6.65
N ILE A 143 -1.38 2.42 -5.95
CA ILE A 143 -0.73 2.76 -4.69
C ILE A 143 -1.80 2.95 -3.63
N MET A 144 -1.67 2.23 -2.53
CA MET A 144 -2.49 2.41 -1.34
C MET A 144 -1.66 3.10 -0.27
N ASP A 145 -1.90 4.39 -0.08
CA ASP A 145 -1.09 5.25 0.79
C ASP A 145 -1.85 5.59 2.08
N PHE A 146 -1.56 4.85 3.16
CA PHE A 146 -2.13 5.08 4.49
C PHE A 146 -1.47 6.25 5.23
N GLU A 147 -0.31 6.71 4.77
CA GLU A 147 0.43 7.80 5.43
C GLU A 147 0.03 9.17 4.87
N GLY A 148 -0.43 9.18 3.61
CA GLY A 148 -0.75 10.39 2.84
C GLY A 148 0.52 11.17 2.47
N ARG A 149 1.66 10.48 2.35
CA ARG A 149 2.99 11.09 2.10
C ARG A 149 3.51 10.83 0.69
N PHE A 150 2.86 9.97 -0.08
CA PHE A 150 3.25 9.72 -1.45
C PHE A 150 2.84 10.91 -2.34
N ASP A 151 3.82 11.54 -2.97
CA ASP A 151 3.65 12.67 -3.88
C ASP A 151 3.92 12.25 -5.31
N VAL A 152 2.88 12.22 -6.14
CA VAL A 152 2.96 11.83 -7.56
C VAL A 152 3.94 12.71 -8.33
N LEU A 153 3.99 14.00 -8.02
CA LEU A 153 4.81 14.95 -8.78
C LEU A 153 6.30 14.68 -8.60
N ARG A 154 6.69 14.04 -7.49
CA ARG A 154 8.05 13.60 -7.25
C ARG A 154 8.53 12.55 -8.25
N LEU A 155 7.63 11.82 -8.91
CA LEU A 155 8.00 10.88 -9.97
C LEU A 155 8.64 11.59 -11.17
N LEU A 156 8.23 12.82 -11.49
CA LEU A 156 8.77 13.59 -12.63
C LEU A 156 10.24 13.99 -12.44
N VAL A 157 10.67 14.16 -11.18
CA VAL A 157 12.06 14.49 -10.84
C VAL A 157 12.90 13.26 -10.48
N THR A 158 12.28 12.08 -10.48
CA THR A 158 12.97 10.83 -10.14
C THR A 158 13.87 10.40 -11.29
N ARG A 159 15.17 10.22 -11.00
CA ARG A 159 16.12 9.70 -11.99
C ARG A 159 15.93 8.20 -12.12
N LEU A 160 15.56 7.76 -13.32
CA LEU A 160 15.32 6.36 -13.64
C LEU A 160 16.62 5.55 -13.61
N PHE A 161 16.49 4.28 -13.22
CA PHE A 161 17.62 3.35 -13.24
C PHE A 161 17.89 2.91 -14.68
N CYS A 162 19.09 3.20 -15.21
CA CYS A 162 19.54 2.66 -16.51
C CYS A 162 20.62 1.61 -16.25
N SER A 163 20.32 0.35 -16.57
CA SER A 163 21.32 -0.73 -16.51
C SER A 163 22.27 -0.53 -17.69
N SER A 164 23.49 -0.06 -17.43
CA SER A 164 24.52 0.19 -18.45
C SER A 164 25.09 -1.11 -19.02
N THR A 165 24.30 -1.83 -19.78
CA THR A 165 24.74 -2.98 -20.57
C THR A 165 23.91 -3.02 -21.85
N SER A 166 24.57 -2.70 -22.97
CA SER A 166 24.07 -2.59 -24.35
C SER A 166 23.46 -1.25 -24.78
N GLU A 167 23.89 -0.83 -25.96
CA GLU A 167 23.70 0.47 -26.61
C GLU A 167 22.21 0.78 -26.89
N SER A 168 21.81 2.04 -26.69
CA SER A 168 20.59 2.70 -27.23
C SER A 168 19.21 2.46 -26.59
N THR A 169 19.09 2.13 -25.30
CA THR A 169 17.79 2.33 -24.62
C THR A 169 17.60 3.81 -24.29
N ASP A 170 16.87 4.52 -25.16
CA ASP A 170 16.35 5.87 -24.92
C ASP A 170 15.39 5.84 -23.72
N VAL A 171 15.96 5.88 -22.51
CA VAL A 171 15.20 6.14 -21.29
C VAL A 171 14.89 7.63 -21.28
N ARG A 172 13.78 7.97 -21.94
CA ARG A 172 13.27 9.34 -21.89
C ARG A 172 12.90 9.71 -20.44
N PRO A 173 13.00 11.01 -20.08
CA PRO A 173 12.43 11.50 -18.84
C PRO A 173 10.93 11.21 -18.76
N LEU A 174 10.44 11.03 -17.53
CA LEU A 174 9.02 10.81 -17.30
C LEU A 174 8.21 12.06 -17.69
N GLU A 175 7.14 11.87 -18.46
CA GLU A 175 6.26 12.97 -18.83
C GLU A 175 5.01 13.04 -17.94
N PRO A 176 4.36 14.22 -17.82
CA PRO A 176 3.11 14.35 -17.09
C PRO A 176 2.01 13.37 -17.53
N SER A 177 1.99 13.00 -18.81
CA SER A 177 1.04 12.00 -19.34
C SER A 177 1.29 10.60 -18.81
N ASP A 178 2.51 10.26 -18.38
CA ASP A 178 2.78 8.95 -17.78
C ASP A 178 2.16 8.81 -16.38
N LEU A 179 1.91 9.94 -15.70
CA LEU A 179 1.28 9.97 -14.38
C LEU A 179 -0.18 9.54 -14.42
N ASP A 180 -0.84 9.59 -15.59
CA ASP A 180 -2.19 9.03 -15.80
C ASP A 180 -2.26 7.51 -15.49
N HIS A 181 -1.10 6.86 -15.34
CA HIS A 181 -0.95 5.43 -15.09
C HIS A 181 -0.55 5.07 -13.65
N VAL A 182 -0.61 6.04 -12.75
CA VAL A 182 -0.45 5.83 -11.30
C VAL A 182 -1.78 6.15 -10.61
N HIS A 183 -2.39 5.13 -10.02
CA HIS A 183 -3.67 5.25 -9.33
C HIS A 183 -3.46 5.21 -7.82
N ILE A 184 -3.83 6.27 -7.11
CA ILE A 184 -3.61 6.36 -5.67
C ILE A 184 -4.94 6.31 -4.93
N LEU A 185 -5.06 5.35 -4.03
CA LEU A 185 -6.08 5.32 -3.00
C LEU A 185 -5.43 5.76 -1.67
N ARG A 186 -5.99 6.79 -1.04
CA ARG A 186 -5.58 7.25 0.29
C ARG A 186 -6.69 6.99 1.31
N PRO A 187 -6.64 5.85 2.03
CA PRO A 187 -7.57 5.59 3.11
C PRO A 187 -7.46 6.64 4.24
N PRO A 188 -8.53 6.93 4.98
CA PRO A 188 -8.46 7.80 6.16
C PRO A 188 -7.42 7.31 7.17
N ARG A 189 -6.63 8.20 7.78
CA ARG A 189 -5.53 7.81 8.71
C ARG A 189 -5.93 6.89 9.87
N ARG A 190 -7.21 6.86 10.24
CA ARG A 190 -7.77 6.02 11.33
C ARG A 190 -8.33 4.68 10.84
N SER A 191 -8.30 4.41 9.53
CA SER A 191 -8.83 3.18 8.92
C SER A 191 -7.78 2.07 8.81
N ASN A 192 -6.63 2.20 9.48
CA ASN A 192 -5.61 1.15 9.56
C ASN A 192 -5.98 0.15 10.68
N THR A 193 -7.22 -0.35 10.65
CA THR A 193 -7.70 -1.39 11.54
C THR A 193 -7.46 -2.76 10.92
N PRO A 194 -7.26 -3.82 11.72
CA PRO A 194 -7.17 -5.18 11.21
C PRO A 194 -8.37 -5.52 10.32
N GLY A 195 -8.11 -5.96 9.09
CA GLY A 195 -9.15 -6.32 8.10
C GLY A 195 -9.55 -5.19 7.13
N ALA A 196 -9.32 -3.92 7.46
CA ALA A 196 -9.66 -2.81 6.56
C ALA A 196 -8.84 -2.82 5.25
N LEU A 197 -7.59 -3.29 5.31
CA LEU A 197 -6.74 -3.44 4.13
C LEU A 197 -7.43 -4.23 3.01
N ASN A 198 -8.06 -5.37 3.34
CA ASN A 198 -8.70 -6.22 2.34
C ASN A 198 -9.89 -5.52 1.68
N THR A 199 -10.68 -4.76 2.44
CA THR A 199 -11.77 -3.96 1.89
C THR A 199 -11.25 -2.94 0.89
N TYR A 200 -10.19 -2.21 1.23
CA TYR A 200 -9.59 -1.24 0.31
C TYR A 200 -8.93 -1.90 -0.90
N LEU A 201 -8.33 -3.09 -0.73
CA LEU A 201 -7.75 -3.83 -1.85
C LEU A 201 -8.82 -4.30 -2.82
N SER A 202 -9.96 -4.79 -2.32
CA SER A 202 -11.11 -5.16 -3.17
C SER A 202 -11.66 -3.95 -3.94
N VAL A 203 -11.82 -2.80 -3.28
CA VAL A 203 -12.28 -1.56 -3.93
C VAL A 203 -11.29 -1.09 -5.00
N LEU A 204 -9.99 -1.17 -4.70
CA LEU A 204 -8.94 -0.80 -5.64
C LEU A 204 -8.91 -1.76 -6.84
N GLU A 205 -9.05 -3.07 -6.62
CA GLU A 205 -9.13 -4.08 -7.67
C GLU A 205 -10.35 -3.85 -8.56
N GLU A 206 -11.52 -3.61 -7.98
CA GLU A 206 -12.74 -3.28 -8.74
C GLU A 206 -12.55 -2.03 -9.61
N TYR A 207 -11.92 -0.99 -9.05
CA TYR A 207 -11.58 0.22 -9.79
C TYR A 207 -10.63 -0.07 -10.96
N MET A 208 -9.54 -0.79 -10.70
CA MET A 208 -8.50 -1.08 -11.69
C MET A 208 -8.98 -2.01 -12.82
N LEU A 209 -9.96 -2.87 -12.56
CA LEU A 209 -10.48 -3.82 -13.55
C LEU A 209 -11.68 -3.26 -14.32
N TYR A 210 -12.58 -2.55 -13.66
CA TYR A 210 -13.89 -2.23 -14.22
C TYR A 210 -14.15 -0.73 -14.39
N ALA A 211 -13.50 0.14 -13.61
CA ALA A 211 -13.76 1.58 -13.70
C ALA A 211 -13.21 2.20 -15.00
N PRO A 212 -13.77 3.32 -15.46
CA PRO A 212 -13.22 4.07 -16.58
C PRO A 212 -11.94 4.81 -16.15
N HIS A 213 -10.80 4.44 -16.73
CA HIS A 213 -9.53 5.13 -16.54
C HIS A 213 -8.62 5.02 -17.78
N LYS A 214 -7.67 5.95 -17.93
CA LYS A 214 -6.77 6.05 -19.09
C LYS A 214 -5.79 4.87 -19.22
N SER A 215 -5.59 4.11 -18.16
CA SER A 215 -4.62 3.00 -18.11
C SER A 215 -5.05 1.67 -18.71
N ARG A 216 -6.26 1.57 -19.31
CA ARG A 216 -6.80 0.30 -19.84
C ARG A 216 -5.94 -0.36 -20.93
N LYS A 217 -5.04 0.39 -21.56
CA LYS A 217 -4.12 -0.11 -22.60
C LYS A 217 -2.79 -0.64 -22.04
N ARG A 218 -2.55 -0.47 -20.73
CA ARG A 218 -1.30 -0.84 -20.05
C ARG A 218 -1.60 -1.96 -19.06
N GLU A 219 -0.70 -2.93 -18.98
CA GLU A 219 -0.80 -4.01 -18.00
C GLU A 219 -0.76 -3.43 -16.58
N TRP A 220 -1.68 -3.88 -15.73
CA TRP A 220 -1.62 -3.60 -14.30
C TRP A 220 -0.57 -4.51 -13.64
N TRP A 221 0.56 -3.92 -13.25
CA TRP A 221 1.67 -4.65 -12.67
C TRP A 221 1.39 -5.15 -11.24
N GLY A 222 0.68 -4.34 -10.45
CA GLY A 222 0.27 -4.71 -9.09
C GLY A 222 0.01 -3.50 -8.19
N THR A 223 -0.18 -3.81 -6.91
CA THR A 223 -0.45 -2.83 -5.85
C THR A 223 0.76 -2.66 -4.95
N ILE A 224 1.11 -1.41 -4.65
CA ILE A 224 2.08 -1.01 -3.64
C ILE A 224 1.32 -0.47 -2.43
N VAL A 225 1.54 -1.06 -1.26
CA VAL A 225 0.92 -0.62 -0.01
C VAL A 225 1.95 0.14 0.83
N ILE A 226 1.61 1.35 1.25
CA ILE A 226 2.48 2.24 2.04
C ILE A 226 1.85 2.50 3.42
N GLY A 227 2.60 2.24 4.49
CA GLY A 227 2.25 2.58 5.86
C GLY A 227 1.16 1.72 6.52
N SER A 228 0.78 0.60 5.90
CA SER A 228 -0.15 -0.33 6.54
C SER A 228 0.50 -0.99 7.77
N ASN A 229 -0.26 -1.13 8.86
CA ASN A 229 0.21 -1.79 10.08
C ASN A 229 -0.15 -3.29 10.10
N THR A 230 -0.86 -3.78 9.09
CA THR A 230 -1.27 -5.18 9.03
C THR A 230 -0.11 -6.01 8.50
N THR A 231 0.45 -6.88 9.34
CA THR A 231 1.29 -7.97 8.89
C THR A 231 0.42 -8.94 8.09
N THR A 232 0.48 -8.89 6.77
CA THR A 232 0.05 -10.00 5.91
C THR A 232 1.05 -11.13 6.11
N SER A 233 0.91 -11.86 7.21
CA SER A 233 1.44 -13.21 7.25
C SER A 233 0.76 -13.96 6.10
N SER A 234 1.55 -14.47 5.17
CA SER A 234 1.14 -15.31 4.05
C SER A 234 0.56 -16.66 4.50
N SER A 235 0.01 -16.74 5.71
CA SER A 235 -0.68 -17.87 6.29
C SER A 235 -2.16 -17.52 6.40
N SER A 236 -2.89 -17.69 5.31
CA SER A 236 -4.34 -17.83 5.35
C SER A 236 -4.70 -19.15 6.03
N THR A 237 -4.62 -19.20 7.35
CA THR A 237 -5.42 -20.12 8.16
C THR A 237 -6.56 -19.27 8.72
N SER A 238 -7.62 -19.15 7.93
CA SER A 238 -8.90 -18.61 8.39
C SER A 238 -9.53 -19.61 9.35
N THR A 239 -9.17 -19.56 10.64
CA THR A 239 -10.02 -20.06 11.73
C THR A 239 -11.01 -18.97 12.09
N THR A 240 -12.08 -18.86 11.31
CA THR A 240 -13.30 -18.20 11.77
C THR A 240 -14.46 -19.03 11.27
N ALA A 241 -15.05 -19.79 12.20
CA ALA A 241 -16.35 -20.42 12.01
C ALA A 241 -17.37 -19.29 11.77
N GLY A 242 -17.84 -19.18 10.53
CA GLY A 242 -18.83 -18.20 10.11
C GLY A 242 -19.17 -18.42 8.64
N ASN A 243 -20.42 -18.76 8.37
CA ASN A 243 -20.94 -19.29 7.10
C ASN A 243 -20.95 -18.27 5.94
N ASN A 244 -19.81 -17.74 5.52
CA ASN A 244 -19.69 -17.02 4.25
C ASN A 244 -18.92 -17.88 3.23
N PRO A 245 -19.40 -18.03 1.99
CA PRO A 245 -18.72 -18.82 0.99
C PRO A 245 -17.36 -18.18 0.66
N ALA A 246 -16.30 -18.88 1.06
CA ALA A 246 -14.92 -18.53 0.81
C ALA A 246 -14.62 -18.58 -0.69
N GLY A 247 -14.72 -17.43 -1.35
CA GLY A 247 -14.04 -17.19 -2.61
C GLY A 247 -12.54 -16.95 -2.37
N PRO A 248 -11.65 -17.33 -3.30
CA PRO A 248 -10.25 -16.92 -3.23
C PRO A 248 -10.17 -15.39 -3.22
N THR A 249 -9.52 -14.81 -2.22
CA THR A 249 -9.30 -13.36 -2.10
C THR A 249 -8.25 -12.91 -3.12
N HIS A 250 -8.64 -12.80 -4.39
CA HIS A 250 -7.80 -12.39 -5.52
C HIS A 250 -7.02 -11.09 -5.26
N ALA A 251 -7.62 -10.15 -4.53
CA ALA A 251 -7.05 -8.85 -4.17
C ALA A 251 -5.70 -8.91 -3.42
N GLN A 252 -5.50 -9.92 -2.56
CA GLN A 252 -4.23 -10.07 -1.82
C GLN A 252 -3.09 -10.59 -2.69
N ALA A 253 -3.39 -11.38 -3.73
CA ALA A 253 -2.39 -11.90 -4.66
C ALA A 253 -1.78 -10.81 -5.56
N GLN A 254 -2.39 -9.62 -5.59
CA GLN A 254 -1.92 -8.48 -6.37
C GLN A 254 -0.99 -7.53 -5.59
N VAL A 255 -0.83 -7.73 -4.27
CA VAL A 255 0.10 -6.92 -3.46
C VAL A 255 1.54 -7.34 -3.75
N ALA A 256 2.19 -6.54 -4.59
CA ALA A 256 3.57 -6.78 -5.03
C ALA A 256 4.58 -6.24 -4.02
N VAL A 257 4.27 -5.08 -3.41
CA VAL A 257 5.17 -4.37 -2.50
C VAL A 257 4.40 -3.89 -1.28
N MET A 258 5.01 -4.08 -0.11
CA MET A 258 4.62 -3.43 1.13
C MET A 258 5.78 -2.60 1.64
N ALA A 259 5.50 -1.34 1.98
CA ALA A 259 6.48 -0.42 2.50
C ALA A 259 5.98 0.14 3.82
N GLY A 260 6.78 0.02 4.88
CA GLY A 260 6.34 0.43 6.22
C GLY A 260 7.43 0.28 7.26
N TRP A 261 7.02 0.23 8.53
CA TRP A 261 7.93 0.05 9.65
C TRP A 261 8.49 -1.39 9.74
N GLN A 262 7.78 -2.37 9.18
CA GLN A 262 8.22 -3.75 9.04
C GLN A 262 8.59 -4.07 7.60
N GLY A 263 9.70 -4.78 7.41
CA GLY A 263 10.17 -5.23 6.11
C GLY A 263 11.51 -5.94 6.18
N TRP A 264 11.79 -6.76 5.18
CA TRP A 264 13.03 -7.53 5.09
C TRP A 264 14.11 -6.84 4.26
N LEU A 265 13.73 -5.87 3.41
CA LEU A 265 14.63 -5.00 2.67
C LEU A 265 14.66 -3.61 3.31
N ARG A 266 15.77 -3.23 3.94
CA ARG A 266 15.93 -1.93 4.58
C ARG A 266 16.57 -0.93 3.63
N VAL A 267 15.94 0.23 3.46
CA VAL A 267 16.48 1.34 2.67
C VAL A 267 17.03 2.40 3.61
N ASP A 268 18.30 2.74 3.45
CA ASP A 268 18.98 3.80 4.17
C ASP A 268 19.71 4.72 3.18
N ARG A 269 20.18 5.86 3.68
CA ARG A 269 21.08 6.72 2.90
C ARG A 269 22.45 6.05 2.81
N ALA A 270 23.11 6.11 1.66
CA ALA A 270 24.47 5.58 1.60
C ALA A 270 25.40 6.38 2.51
N GLU A 271 26.49 5.74 2.94
CA GLU A 271 27.50 6.42 3.75
C GLU A 271 28.10 7.57 2.93
N VAL A 272 27.88 8.79 3.43
CA VAL A 272 28.46 10.00 2.84
C VAL A 272 29.91 10.05 3.29
N SER A 273 30.82 9.76 2.37
CA SER A 273 32.24 10.02 2.59
C SER A 273 32.43 11.52 2.72
N THR A 274 32.48 12.04 3.94
CA THR A 274 32.74 13.46 4.15
C THR A 274 34.11 13.80 3.57
N VAL A 275 34.19 14.91 2.84
CA VAL A 275 35.34 15.43 2.06
C VAL A 275 36.65 15.61 2.85
N THR A 276 36.67 15.32 4.14
CA THR A 276 37.91 15.18 4.92
C THR A 276 38.09 13.71 5.29
N GLY A 277 39.06 13.03 4.68
CA GLY A 277 39.41 11.61 4.87
C GLY A 277 39.88 11.19 6.27
N ALA A 278 39.32 11.77 7.34
CA ALA A 278 39.55 11.40 8.72
C ALA A 278 38.18 11.04 9.34
N GLY A 279 37.88 9.75 9.35
CA GLY A 279 36.59 9.20 9.77
C GLY A 279 36.22 9.57 11.21
N ALA A 280 34.91 9.78 11.45
CA ALA A 280 34.16 9.82 12.71
C ALA A 280 34.68 10.66 13.91
N TRP A 281 35.96 11.04 13.97
CA TRP A 281 36.65 11.70 15.07
C TRP A 281 36.74 13.22 14.90
N THR A 282 36.35 13.76 13.75
CA THR A 282 36.36 15.23 13.48
C THR A 282 35.08 15.95 13.86
N PHE A 283 33.98 15.24 14.19
CA PHE A 283 32.71 15.89 14.55
C PHE A 283 32.72 16.54 15.94
N TRP A 284 33.52 16.04 16.89
CA TRP A 284 33.48 16.50 18.28
C TRP A 284 34.29 17.78 18.53
N ASN A 285 35.16 18.18 17.60
CA ASN A 285 36.02 19.37 17.75
C ASN A 285 35.64 20.54 16.81
N LYS A 286 34.48 20.47 16.13
CA LYS A 286 34.04 21.55 15.24
C LYS A 286 33.27 22.63 15.99
N SER A 287 33.67 23.88 15.76
CA SER A 287 32.93 25.06 16.20
C SER A 287 31.54 25.10 15.55
N ALA A 288 30.56 25.71 16.23
CA ALA A 288 29.23 25.94 15.67
C ALA A 288 29.28 26.81 14.39
N GLU A 289 30.26 27.71 14.26
CA GLU A 289 30.45 28.53 13.06
C GLU A 289 31.00 27.69 11.90
N GLU A 290 31.99 26.85 12.17
CA GLU A 290 32.55 25.92 11.19
C GLU A 290 31.49 24.92 10.71
N ALA A 291 30.67 24.38 11.62
CA ALA A 291 29.55 23.49 11.27
C ALA A 291 28.47 24.19 10.42
N ARG A 292 28.25 25.49 10.60
CA ARG A 292 27.32 26.27 9.77
C ARG A 292 27.90 26.56 8.38
N SER A 293 29.18 26.91 8.29
CA SER A 293 29.87 27.15 7.02
C SER A 293 29.91 25.90 6.15
N GLU A 294 30.13 24.73 6.75
CA GLU A 294 30.15 23.44 6.03
C GLU A 294 28.74 22.86 5.76
N ARG A 295 27.67 23.47 6.28
CA ARG A 295 26.32 22.91 6.17
C ARG A 295 25.92 22.68 4.72
N HIS A 296 26.24 23.62 3.83
CA HIS A 296 25.90 23.51 2.42
C HIS A 296 26.66 22.36 1.75
N GLU A 297 27.97 22.27 1.96
CA GLU A 297 28.81 21.19 1.42
C GLU A 297 28.37 19.81 1.94
N ARG A 298 28.09 19.69 3.25
CA ARG A 298 27.53 18.46 3.82
C ARG A 298 26.19 18.10 3.21
N GLN A 299 25.32 19.08 2.97
CA GLN A 299 24.01 18.85 2.34
C GLN A 299 24.17 18.35 0.91
N VAL A 300 25.08 18.94 0.13
CA VAL A 300 25.41 18.50 -1.24
C VAL A 300 25.97 17.08 -1.22
N ALA A 301 26.96 16.79 -0.38
CA ALA A 301 27.53 15.45 -0.24
C ALA A 301 26.49 14.41 0.19
N VAL A 302 25.54 14.82 1.04
CA VAL A 302 24.40 14.02 1.47
C VAL A 302 23.46 13.75 0.29
N GLU A 303 23.12 14.75 -0.52
CA GLU A 303 22.32 14.63 -1.74
C GLU A 303 22.98 13.78 -2.83
N GLU A 304 24.31 13.82 -2.92
CA GLU A 304 25.13 13.03 -3.84
C GLU A 304 25.46 11.62 -3.34
N GLY A 305 25.27 11.34 -2.05
CA GLY A 305 25.62 10.04 -1.45
C GLY A 305 24.74 8.88 -1.93
N GLY A 306 23.60 9.13 -2.57
CA GLY A 306 22.68 8.08 -3.01
C GLY A 306 22.04 7.29 -1.86
N TRP A 307 21.50 6.13 -2.20
CA TRP A 307 20.69 5.27 -1.31
C TRP A 307 21.17 3.84 -1.36
N VAL A 308 21.06 3.13 -0.24
CA VAL A 308 21.42 1.72 -0.12
C VAL A 308 20.19 0.93 0.31
N ALA A 309 19.88 -0.12 -0.44
CA ALA A 309 18.93 -1.13 -0.01
C ALA A 309 19.72 -2.36 0.48
N SER A 310 19.40 -2.84 1.68
CA SER A 310 20.12 -3.92 2.35
C SER A 310 19.19 -4.97 2.95
N SER A 311 19.60 -6.23 2.87
CA SER A 311 18.87 -7.38 3.43
C SER A 311 19.85 -8.49 3.81
N ALA A 312 19.35 -9.56 4.42
CA ALA A 312 20.12 -10.77 4.69
C ALA A 312 20.64 -11.47 3.41
N TRP A 313 20.09 -11.15 2.23
CA TRP A 313 20.44 -11.79 0.95
C TRP A 313 21.35 -10.95 0.05
N GLY A 314 21.70 -9.74 0.48
CA GLY A 314 22.58 -8.83 -0.25
C GLY A 314 22.16 -7.37 -0.14
N THR A 315 22.93 -6.52 -0.83
CA THR A 315 22.77 -5.08 -0.85
C THR A 315 22.89 -4.54 -2.28
N PHE A 316 22.28 -3.39 -2.55
CA PHE A 316 22.53 -2.63 -3.78
C PHE A 316 22.38 -1.12 -3.53
N VAL A 317 23.04 -0.32 -4.36
CA VAL A 317 23.05 1.14 -4.28
C VAL A 317 22.27 1.74 -5.45
N PHE A 318 21.53 2.83 -5.21
CA PHE A 318 20.75 3.53 -6.24
C PHE A 318 20.65 5.04 -5.97
N GLY A 319 20.26 5.83 -6.98
CA GLY A 319 20.15 7.29 -6.89
C GLY A 319 21.40 8.06 -7.36
N SER A 320 21.37 9.39 -7.25
CA SER A 320 22.51 10.25 -7.57
C SER A 320 23.66 9.90 -6.63
N GLY A 321 24.75 9.35 -7.16
CA GLY A 321 25.87 8.76 -6.40
C GLY A 321 26.22 7.32 -6.80
N ALA A 322 25.30 6.58 -7.42
CA ALA A 322 25.49 5.17 -7.78
C ALA A 322 26.46 4.91 -8.97
N GLY A 323 27.09 5.96 -9.52
CA GLY A 323 28.02 5.88 -10.64
C GLY A 323 29.39 6.47 -10.31
N SER A 324 30.20 5.74 -9.54
CA SER A 324 31.67 5.96 -9.48
C SER A 324 32.44 4.85 -8.74
N GLY A 325 31.78 3.91 -8.05
CA GLY A 325 32.47 2.80 -7.38
C GLY A 325 32.45 1.53 -8.23
N ARG A 326 33.46 1.33 -9.08
CA ARG A 326 33.79 -0.03 -9.57
C ARG A 326 34.12 -0.89 -8.34
N ALA A 327 33.39 -2.00 -8.18
CA ALA A 327 33.91 -3.16 -7.46
C ALA A 327 35.00 -3.84 -8.30
#